data_AF-A0A9J7HSX0-F1
#
_entry.id   AF-A0A9J7HSX0-F1
#
_cell.length_a   1.000
_cell.length_b   1.000
_cell.length_c   1.000
_cell.angle_alpha   90.00
_cell.angle_beta   90.00
_cell.angle_gamma   90.00
#
_symmetry.space_group_name_H-M   'P 1'
#
loop_
_entity.id
_entity.type
_entity.pdbx_description
1 polymer ?
#
loop_
_entity_poly.entity_id
_entity_poly.type
_entity_poly.pdbx_seq_one_letter_code
_entity_poly.pdbx_strand_id
1 'polypeptide(L)'
;MKGHHLLDVKVLGDGAMANVIKTMFNSMENQKHTLDHVSTNKHCLPHPTELESWYLWVVLGIYVAQVGLYYIEAYALRLRRVIASFFYRRRAKKRTLHLYNEFMRKRVGFLTHMRKKIRRLVREKKLSVETALPTILRYRFPCLFGWLKWFGLGKKQCLICDDNENKFTHHCTGCMYVYCRQCWRDMKKTCYNCDPVYTSEDTQTSDTSSSSEED
;
A
#
# COMPACT_ATOMS: atom_id res chain seq x y z
N MET A 1 -31.00 -43.94 9.07
CA MET A 1 -32.18 -43.81 9.96
C MET A 1 -33.04 -45.06 9.77
N LYS A 2 -33.50 -45.69 10.87
CA LYS A 2 -34.43 -46.83 10.81
C LYS A 2 -35.86 -46.29 10.81
N GLY A 3 -36.64 -46.56 9.76
CA GLY A 3 -38.07 -46.28 9.72
C GLY A 3 -38.84 -47.58 9.95
N HIS A 4 -39.73 -47.62 10.93
CA HIS A 4 -40.64 -48.74 11.16
C HIS A 4 -42.03 -48.35 10.67
N HIS A 5 -42.51 -49.00 9.60
CA HIS A 5 -43.92 -48.93 9.20
C HIS A 5 -44.63 -50.14 9.80
N LEU A 6 -45.46 -49.91 10.82
CA LEU A 6 -46.40 -50.92 11.34
C LEU A 6 -47.76 -50.62 10.71
N LEU A 7 -48.22 -51.53 9.85
CA LEU A 7 -49.55 -51.48 9.24
C LEU A 7 -50.34 -52.67 9.79
N ASP A 8 -51.41 -52.40 10.56
CA ASP A 8 -52.39 -53.41 11.02
C ASP A 8 -53.68 -53.23 10.22
N VAL A 9 -54.05 -54.23 9.41
CA VAL A 9 -55.21 -54.17 8.51
C VAL A 9 -56.13 -55.35 8.81
N LYS A 10 -57.32 -55.07 9.34
CA LYS A 10 -58.35 -56.07 9.64
C LYS A 10 -59.42 -56.11 8.54
N VAL A 11 -59.55 -57.25 7.87
CA VAL A 11 -60.55 -57.49 6.82
C VAL A 11 -61.73 -58.26 7.42
N LEU A 12 -62.93 -57.66 7.43
CA LEU A 12 -64.15 -58.25 7.99
C LEU A 12 -65.04 -58.78 6.85
N GLY A 13 -65.37 -60.08 6.89
CA GLY A 13 -66.23 -60.77 5.91
C GLY A 13 -65.64 -62.10 5.40
N ASP A 14 -66.52 -63.05 5.02
CA ASP A 14 -66.16 -64.42 4.60
C ASP A 14 -66.53 -64.76 3.15
N GLY A 15 -66.75 -63.72 2.31
CA GLY A 15 -66.97 -63.90 0.88
C GLY A 15 -65.70 -64.31 0.13
N ALA A 16 -65.87 -64.87 -1.09
CA ALA A 16 -64.75 -65.31 -1.92
C ALA A 16 -63.68 -64.23 -2.16
N MET A 17 -64.09 -62.97 -2.37
CA MET A 17 -63.17 -61.83 -2.54
C MET A 17 -62.44 -61.46 -1.24
N ALA A 18 -63.10 -61.57 -0.09
CA ALA A 18 -62.46 -61.32 1.21
C ALA A 18 -61.36 -62.35 1.50
N ASN A 19 -61.56 -63.59 1.04
CA ASN A 19 -60.55 -64.64 1.17
C ASN A 19 -59.30 -64.37 0.32
N VAL A 20 -59.47 -63.84 -0.90
CA VAL A 20 -58.33 -63.43 -1.75
C VAL A 20 -57.54 -62.29 -1.11
N ILE A 21 -58.23 -61.30 -0.54
CA ILE A 21 -57.55 -60.17 0.11
C ILE A 21 -56.83 -60.64 1.38
N LYS A 22 -57.46 -61.51 2.20
CA LYS A 22 -56.83 -62.12 3.38
C LYS A 22 -55.59 -62.93 3.00
N THR A 23 -55.61 -63.72 1.91
CA THR A 23 -54.43 -64.48 1.49
C THR A 23 -53.32 -63.59 0.93
N MET A 24 -53.65 -62.51 0.22
CA MET A 24 -52.66 -61.53 -0.22
C MET A 24 -51.97 -60.84 0.97
N PHE A 25 -52.73 -60.34 1.95
CA PHE A 25 -52.14 -59.70 3.13
C PHE A 25 -51.37 -60.69 4.02
N ASN A 26 -51.88 -61.91 4.22
CA ASN A 26 -51.14 -62.94 4.95
C ASN A 26 -49.85 -63.34 4.23
N SER A 27 -49.86 -63.36 2.89
CA SER A 27 -48.65 -63.59 2.10
C SER A 27 -47.65 -62.43 2.28
N MET A 28 -48.12 -61.18 2.27
CA MET A 28 -47.29 -60.00 2.48
C MET A 28 -46.75 -59.86 3.91
N GLU A 29 -47.51 -60.24 4.94
CA GLU A 29 -47.05 -60.23 6.32
C GLU A 29 -45.96 -61.30 6.57
N ASN A 30 -46.12 -62.47 5.96
CA ASN A 30 -45.08 -63.51 5.94
C ASN A 30 -43.87 -63.09 5.10
N GLN A 31 -44.10 -62.27 4.06
CA GLN A 31 -43.07 -61.64 3.27
C GLN A 31 -42.61 -60.33 3.93
N LYS A 32 -42.21 -60.43 5.20
CA LYS A 32 -41.59 -59.38 6.00
C LYS A 32 -40.22 -59.05 5.39
N HIS A 33 -40.21 -58.38 4.24
CA HIS A 33 -39.02 -57.81 3.65
C HIS A 33 -38.55 -56.72 4.61
N THR A 34 -37.64 -57.09 5.51
CA THR A 34 -36.75 -56.15 6.14
C THR A 34 -36.01 -55.47 4.99
N LEU A 35 -36.46 -54.28 4.60
CA LEU A 35 -35.70 -53.39 3.73
C LEU A 35 -34.49 -52.87 4.54
N ASP A 36 -33.63 -53.78 4.99
CA ASP A 36 -32.27 -53.50 5.45
C ASP A 36 -31.38 -53.29 4.22
N HIS A 37 -31.88 -52.55 3.23
CA HIS A 37 -31.05 -52.05 2.17
C HIS A 37 -30.33 -50.83 2.73
N VAL A 38 -29.27 -51.08 3.51
CA VAL A 38 -28.30 -50.05 3.89
C VAL A 38 -27.62 -49.61 2.60
N SER A 39 -28.19 -48.61 1.93
CA SER A 39 -27.63 -47.95 0.76
C SER A 39 -26.37 -47.20 1.19
N THR A 40 -25.26 -47.94 1.28
CA THR A 40 -23.97 -47.37 1.64
C THR A 40 -23.44 -46.60 0.43
N ASN A 41 -23.21 -45.30 0.58
CA ASN A 41 -22.69 -44.44 -0.48
C ASN A 41 -21.18 -44.67 -0.75
N LYS A 42 -20.55 -45.67 -0.10
CA LYS A 42 -19.13 -45.99 -0.27
C LYS A 42 -18.77 -46.35 -1.72
N HIS A 43 -19.72 -46.86 -2.50
CA HIS A 43 -19.49 -47.12 -3.92
C HIS A 43 -19.36 -45.84 -4.76
N CYS A 44 -19.98 -44.75 -4.30
CA CYS A 44 -19.88 -43.43 -4.92
C CYS A 44 -18.71 -42.60 -4.37
N LEU A 45 -17.92 -43.15 -3.44
CA LEU A 45 -16.79 -42.42 -2.87
C LEU A 45 -15.64 -42.41 -3.90
N PRO A 46 -15.19 -41.23 -4.36
CA PRO A 46 -14.03 -41.14 -5.22
C PRO A 46 -12.81 -41.67 -4.46
N HIS A 47 -12.13 -42.64 -5.04
CA HIS A 47 -10.91 -43.20 -4.46
C HIS A 47 -9.77 -42.22 -4.76
N PRO A 48 -9.12 -41.63 -3.73
CA PRO A 48 -7.98 -40.76 -3.96
C PRO A 48 -6.85 -41.58 -4.57
N THR A 49 -6.39 -41.18 -5.75
CA THR A 49 -5.18 -41.73 -6.35
C THR A 49 -3.99 -40.94 -5.83
N GLU A 50 -2.96 -41.65 -5.37
CA GLU A 50 -1.72 -41.04 -4.91
C GLU A 50 -1.07 -40.29 -6.09
N LEU A 51 -0.92 -38.97 -5.96
CA LEU A 51 -0.33 -38.16 -7.01
C LEU A 51 1.19 -38.38 -7.00
N GLU A 52 1.73 -38.85 -8.13
CA GLU A 52 3.17 -39.11 -8.25
C GLU A 52 3.98 -37.83 -8.01
N SER A 53 5.00 -37.92 -7.15
CA SER A 53 5.79 -36.77 -6.68
C SER A 53 6.41 -35.94 -7.83
N TRP A 54 6.70 -36.58 -8.96
CA TRP A 54 7.17 -35.94 -10.19
C TRP A 54 6.26 -34.79 -10.66
N TYR A 55 4.93 -34.95 -10.61
CA TYR A 55 4.01 -33.91 -11.06
C TYR A 55 4.13 -32.62 -10.23
N LEU A 56 4.42 -32.73 -8.94
CA LEU A 56 4.64 -31.57 -8.07
C LEU A 56 5.90 -30.80 -8.49
N TRP A 57 6.97 -31.51 -8.87
CA TRP A 57 8.19 -30.89 -9.37
C TRP A 57 7.99 -30.19 -10.72
N VAL A 58 7.21 -30.79 -11.62
CA VAL A 58 6.85 -30.18 -12.90
C VAL A 58 6.06 -28.88 -12.68
N VAL A 59 5.03 -28.92 -11.83
CA VAL A 59 4.22 -27.75 -11.51
C VAL A 59 5.08 -26.65 -10.87
N LEU A 60 5.95 -27.00 -9.91
CA LEU A 60 6.89 -26.06 -9.30
C LEU A 60 7.85 -25.45 -10.34
N GLY A 61 8.38 -26.27 -11.25
CA GLY A 61 9.25 -25.83 -12.32
C GLY A 61 8.59 -24.81 -13.24
N ILE A 62 7.31 -25.01 -13.57
CA ILE A 62 6.53 -24.05 -14.36
C ILE A 62 6.37 -22.73 -13.62
N TYR A 63 6.05 -22.75 -12.31
CA TYR A 63 5.95 -21.52 -11.52
C TYR A 63 7.28 -20.77 -11.43
N VAL A 64 8.39 -21.48 -11.24
CA VAL A 64 9.74 -20.88 -11.22
C VAL A 64 10.10 -20.28 -12.57
N ALA A 65 9.83 -21.00 -13.66
CA ALA A 65 10.05 -20.50 -15.02
C ALA A 65 9.21 -19.24 -15.29
N GLN A 66 7.94 -19.23 -14.87
CA GLN A 66 7.06 -18.08 -15.02
C GLN A 66 7.59 -16.85 -14.28
N VAL A 67 8.05 -17.02 -13.04
CA VAL A 67 8.68 -15.95 -12.26
C VAL A 67 9.97 -15.48 -12.95
N GLY A 68 10.79 -16.40 -13.45
CA GLY A 68 11.98 -16.09 -14.23
C GLY A 68 11.68 -15.25 -15.47
N LEU A 69 10.63 -15.60 -16.21
CA LEU A 69 10.18 -14.84 -17.38
C LEU A 69 9.74 -13.42 -17.03
N TYR A 70 9.05 -13.21 -15.91
CA TYR A 70 8.69 -11.85 -15.45
C TYR A 70 9.93 -11.01 -15.15
N TYR A 71 10.96 -11.58 -14.54
CA TYR A 71 12.22 -10.87 -14.34
C TYR A 71 12.90 -10.56 -15.67
N ILE A 72 13.00 -11.53 -16.58
CA ILE A 72 13.60 -11.34 -17.91
C ILE A 72 12.88 -10.23 -18.68
N GLU A 73 11.55 -10.20 -18.67
CA GLU A 73 10.76 -9.15 -19.30
C GLU A 73 11.10 -7.76 -18.73
N ALA A 74 11.13 -7.63 -17.39
CA ALA A 74 11.48 -6.38 -16.73
C ALA A 74 12.89 -5.88 -17.11
N TYR A 75 13.85 -6.79 -17.24
CA TYR A 75 15.21 -6.44 -17.68
C TYR A 75 15.29 -6.15 -19.18
N ALA A 76 14.56 -6.90 -20.03
CA ALA A 76 14.49 -6.66 -21.46
C ALA A 76 13.91 -5.28 -21.78
N LEU A 77 12.89 -4.83 -21.03
CA LEU A 77 12.34 -3.48 -21.15
C LEU A 77 13.37 -2.38 -20.79
N ARG A 78 14.22 -2.60 -19.78
CA ARG A 78 15.33 -1.69 -19.47
C ARG A 78 16.38 -1.69 -20.57
N LEU A 79 16.74 -2.88 -21.07
CA LEU A 79 17.74 -3.05 -22.13
C LEU A 79 17.29 -2.41 -23.45
N ARG A 80 15.99 -2.45 -23.78
CA ARG A 80 15.43 -1.77 -24.96
C ARG A 80 15.79 -0.29 -25.01
N ARG A 81 15.78 0.40 -23.86
CA ARG A 81 16.16 1.81 -23.77
C ARG A 81 17.66 2.01 -24.04
N VAL A 82 18.50 1.08 -23.61
CA VAL A 82 19.95 1.11 -23.84
C VAL A 82 20.28 0.84 -25.31
N ILE A 83 19.66 -0.18 -25.90
CA ILE A 83 19.82 -0.49 -27.33
C ILE A 83 19.34 0.70 -28.17
N ALA A 84 18.16 1.24 -27.88
CA ALA A 84 17.63 2.41 -28.59
C ALA A 84 18.50 3.67 -28.40
N SER A 85 19.14 3.85 -27.24
CA SER A 85 20.05 4.99 -27.02
C SER A 85 21.37 4.84 -27.77
N PHE A 86 21.82 3.60 -28.00
CA PHE A 86 22.98 3.29 -28.83
C PHE A 86 22.73 3.65 -30.29
N PHE A 87 21.64 3.16 -30.89
CA PHE A 87 21.30 3.44 -32.30
C PHE A 87 20.84 4.89 -32.54
N TYR A 88 20.04 5.47 -31.63
CA TYR A 88 19.46 6.83 -31.78
C TYR A 88 20.08 7.85 -30.82
N ARG A 89 21.41 7.92 -30.78
CA ARG A 89 22.18 8.78 -29.85
C ARG A 89 21.74 10.25 -29.85
N ARG A 90 21.44 10.83 -31.03
CA ARG A 90 21.00 12.24 -31.14
C ARG A 90 19.68 12.50 -30.40
N ARG A 91 18.68 11.62 -30.56
CA ARG A 91 17.38 11.73 -29.88
C ARG A 91 17.52 11.46 -28.37
N ALA A 92 18.33 10.46 -27.99
CA ALA A 92 18.62 10.16 -26.60
C ALA A 92 19.27 11.35 -25.88
N LYS A 93 20.30 11.98 -26.48
CA LYS A 93 20.96 13.18 -25.92
C LYS A 93 19.98 14.34 -25.75
N LYS A 94 19.12 14.62 -26.74
CA LYS A 94 18.11 15.68 -26.65
C LYS A 94 17.15 15.44 -25.48
N ARG A 95 16.66 14.20 -25.31
CA ARG A 95 15.78 13.84 -24.19
C ARG A 95 16.47 14.00 -22.83
N THR A 96 17.72 13.53 -22.70
CA THR A 96 18.48 13.66 -21.45
C THR A 96 18.74 15.12 -21.09
N LEU A 97 19.12 15.96 -22.06
CA LEU A 97 19.31 17.40 -21.84
C LEU A 97 18.00 18.10 -21.46
N HIS A 98 16.89 17.72 -22.10
CA HIS A 98 15.59 18.26 -21.76
C HIS A 98 15.20 17.92 -20.32
N LEU A 99 15.28 16.63 -19.93
CA LEU A 99 14.99 16.18 -18.56
C LEU A 99 15.90 16.84 -17.52
N TYR A 100 17.19 16.99 -17.84
CA TYR A 100 18.13 17.69 -16.96
C TYR A 100 17.72 19.15 -16.75
N ASN A 101 17.44 19.87 -17.84
CA ASN A 101 17.01 21.27 -17.78
C ASN A 101 15.67 21.41 -17.05
N GLU A 102 14.73 20.49 -17.29
CA GLU A 102 13.44 20.46 -16.61
C GLU A 102 13.60 20.21 -15.11
N PHE A 103 14.44 19.25 -14.71
CA PHE A 103 14.74 18.98 -13.30
C PHE A 103 15.38 20.19 -12.62
N MET A 104 16.35 20.83 -13.29
CA MET A 104 16.97 22.05 -12.78
C MET A 104 15.96 23.18 -12.60
N ARG A 105 15.07 23.41 -13.58
CA ARG A 105 13.99 24.40 -13.47
C ARG A 105 13.03 24.07 -12.32
N LYS A 106 12.60 22.81 -12.20
CA LYS A 106 11.73 22.36 -11.09
C LYS A 106 12.39 22.60 -9.74
N ARG A 107 13.69 22.32 -9.61
CA ARG A 107 14.45 22.56 -8.37
C ARG A 107 14.52 24.05 -8.02
N VAL A 108 14.83 24.92 -8.98
CA VAL A 108 14.84 26.37 -8.75
C VAL A 108 13.44 26.90 -8.40
N GLY A 109 12.40 26.41 -9.10
CA GLY A 109 11.00 26.76 -8.81
C GLY A 109 10.57 26.33 -7.41
N PHE A 110 10.90 25.09 -7.01
CA PHE A 110 10.65 24.56 -5.67
C PHE A 110 11.34 25.40 -4.60
N LEU A 111 12.63 25.72 -4.76
CA LEU A 111 13.35 26.56 -3.81
C LEU A 111 12.75 27.97 -3.72
N THR A 112 12.31 28.54 -4.84
CA THR A 112 11.63 29.85 -4.87
C THR A 112 10.29 29.81 -4.15
N HIS A 113 9.51 28.74 -4.36
CA HIS A 113 8.25 28.51 -3.66
C HIS A 113 8.46 28.33 -2.15
N MET A 114 9.40 27.47 -1.76
CA MET A 114 9.74 27.24 -0.35
C MET A 114 10.26 28.51 0.32
N ARG A 115 11.05 29.32 -0.40
CA ARG A 115 11.47 30.64 0.10
C ARG A 115 10.26 31.53 0.39
N LYS A 116 9.27 31.58 -0.51
CA LYS A 116 8.01 32.32 -0.28
C LYS A 116 7.23 31.75 0.91
N LYS A 117 7.13 30.42 1.05
CA LYS A 117 6.46 29.75 2.17
C LYS A 117 7.13 30.11 3.50
N ILE A 118 8.45 29.95 3.60
CA ILE A 118 9.23 30.29 4.80
C ILE A 118 9.03 31.77 5.15
N ARG A 119 9.08 32.69 4.18
CA ARG A 119 8.79 34.11 4.43
C ARG A 119 7.42 34.36 5.05
N ARG A 120 6.37 33.70 4.54
CA ARG A 120 5.02 33.80 5.14
C ARG A 120 5.01 33.30 6.58
N LEU A 121 5.65 32.16 6.85
CA LEU A 121 5.73 31.59 8.19
C LEU A 121 6.55 32.46 9.17
N VAL A 122 7.61 33.13 8.71
CA VAL A 122 8.37 34.12 9.51
C VAL A 122 7.45 35.27 9.90
N ARG A 123 6.74 35.87 8.92
CA ARG A 123 5.85 37.02 9.15
C ARG A 123 4.72 36.70 10.12
N GLU A 124 4.13 35.53 10.00
CA GLU A 124 3.06 35.07 10.89
C GLU A 124 3.59 34.58 12.26
N LYS A 125 4.91 34.62 12.50
CA LYS A 125 5.58 34.04 13.69
C LYS A 125 5.25 32.55 13.94
N LYS A 126 4.77 31.84 12.91
CA LYS A 126 4.34 30.43 13.00
C LYS A 126 5.47 29.42 12.78
N LEU A 127 6.68 29.88 12.43
CA LEU A 127 7.83 28.99 12.25
C LEU A 127 8.20 28.17 13.49
N SER A 128 7.85 28.63 14.71
CA SER A 128 8.08 27.89 15.95
C SER A 128 6.99 26.85 16.24
N VAL A 129 5.86 26.88 15.54
CA VAL A 129 4.72 25.98 15.78
C VAL A 129 4.88 24.70 14.96
N GLU A 130 5.54 24.74 13.80
CA GLU A 130 5.84 23.55 12.99
C GLU A 130 7.02 22.72 13.54
N THR A 131 7.78 23.20 14.54
CA THR A 131 8.78 22.33 15.19
C THR A 131 8.07 21.22 15.94
N ALA A 132 8.15 20.00 15.41
CA ALA A 132 7.48 18.83 15.96
C ALA A 132 7.70 18.74 17.49
N LEU A 133 6.60 18.70 18.25
CA LEU A 133 6.55 18.43 19.69
C LEU A 133 7.58 17.41 20.20
N PRO A 134 7.86 16.26 19.53
CA PRO A 134 8.90 15.32 19.97
C PRO A 134 10.31 15.92 20.03
N THR A 135 10.65 16.89 19.18
CA THR A 135 11.95 17.56 19.18
C THR A 135 12.09 18.49 20.40
N ILE A 136 11.00 19.16 20.78
CA ILE A 136 10.95 20.03 21.96
C ILE A 136 11.01 19.19 23.25
N LEU A 137 10.24 18.11 23.32
CA LEU A 137 10.19 17.20 24.48
C LEU A 137 11.57 16.57 24.76
N ARG A 138 12.27 16.13 23.70
CA ARG A 138 13.61 15.57 23.78
C ARG A 138 14.63 16.56 24.35
N TYR A 139 14.55 17.83 23.97
CA TYR A 139 15.48 18.86 24.46
C TYR A 139 15.17 19.27 25.90
N ARG A 140 13.89 19.29 26.29
CA ARG A 140 13.46 19.63 27.65
C ARG A 140 13.74 18.51 28.67
N PHE A 141 13.67 17.25 28.25
CA PHE A 141 13.85 16.07 29.11
C PHE A 141 14.81 15.04 28.49
N PRO A 142 16.13 15.33 28.45
CA PRO A 142 17.12 14.45 27.82
C PRO A 142 17.23 13.07 28.49
N CYS A 143 16.98 12.97 29.80
CA CYS A 143 17.08 11.72 30.56
C CYS A 143 15.92 10.75 30.30
N LEU A 144 14.69 11.23 30.07
CA LEU A 144 13.52 10.37 29.83
C LEU A 144 13.32 10.02 28.35
N PHE A 145 13.66 10.91 27.42
CA PHE A 145 13.36 10.75 25.99
C PHE A 145 14.61 10.52 25.11
N GLY A 146 15.73 10.10 25.71
CA GLY A 146 16.96 9.78 24.97
C GLY A 146 16.79 8.66 23.94
N TRP A 147 15.98 7.64 24.28
CA TRP A 147 15.69 6.45 23.48
C TRP A 147 14.92 6.73 22.19
N LEU A 148 14.21 7.87 22.08
CA LEU A 148 13.52 8.28 20.84
C LEU A 148 14.47 8.42 19.64
N LYS A 149 15.78 8.62 19.88
CA LYS A 149 16.82 8.65 18.84
C LYS A 149 16.86 7.35 18.03
N TRP A 150 16.64 6.21 18.69
CA TRP A 150 16.67 4.90 18.05
C TRP A 150 15.47 4.68 17.14
N PHE A 151 14.31 5.24 17.50
CA PHE A 151 13.12 5.21 16.66
C PHE A 151 13.10 6.27 15.55
N GLY A 152 14.12 7.14 15.49
CA GLY A 152 14.18 8.23 14.51
C GLY A 152 13.25 9.41 14.82
N LEU A 153 12.53 9.38 15.95
CA LEU A 153 11.70 10.48 16.40
C LEU A 153 12.56 11.55 17.11
N GLY A 154 12.35 12.82 16.77
CA GLY A 154 13.02 13.96 17.41
C GLY A 154 14.39 14.35 16.82
N LYS A 155 14.70 13.95 15.59
CA LYS A 155 15.79 14.55 14.80
C LYS A 155 15.35 15.90 14.26
N LYS A 156 16.26 16.88 14.17
CA LYS A 156 15.93 18.13 13.48
C LYS A 156 15.71 17.85 12.00
N GLN A 157 14.75 18.53 11.40
CA GLN A 157 14.49 18.43 9.96
C GLN A 157 15.01 19.68 9.26
N CYS A 158 15.38 19.53 7.99
CA CYS A 158 15.77 20.64 7.16
C CYS A 158 14.56 21.56 6.90
N LEU A 159 14.70 22.86 7.15
CA LEU A 159 13.60 23.83 6.97
C LEU A 159 13.00 23.86 5.54
N ILE A 160 13.72 23.38 4.53
CA ILE A 160 13.34 23.49 3.12
C ILE A 160 12.81 22.19 2.52
N CYS A 161 13.47 21.06 2.80
CA CYS A 161 13.11 19.76 2.22
C CYS A 161 12.55 18.77 3.23
N ASP A 162 12.50 19.15 4.50
CA ASP A 162 12.06 18.31 5.62
C ASP A 162 12.89 17.02 5.81
N ASP A 163 14.05 16.93 5.14
CA ASP A 163 14.98 15.83 5.31
C ASP A 163 15.52 15.77 6.74
N ASN A 164 15.59 14.56 7.27
CA ASN A 164 16.10 14.29 8.60
C ASN A 164 17.59 14.67 8.73
N GLU A 165 17.96 15.11 9.94
CA GLU A 165 19.33 15.43 10.31
C GLU A 165 20.29 14.25 10.08
N ASN A 166 21.33 14.53 9.28
CA ASN A 166 22.46 13.66 8.98
C ASN A 166 23.76 14.32 9.45
N LYS A 167 24.89 13.59 9.46
CA LYS A 167 26.21 14.10 9.91
C LYS A 167 26.71 15.37 9.19
N PHE A 168 26.10 15.76 8.07
CA PHE A 168 26.49 16.91 7.25
C PHE A 168 25.44 18.04 7.26
N THR A 169 24.62 18.12 8.31
CA THR A 169 23.72 19.25 8.50
C THR A 169 24.50 20.52 8.84
N HIS A 170 24.03 21.64 8.30
CA HIS A 170 24.54 22.95 8.64
C HIS A 170 23.57 23.63 9.60
N HIS A 171 24.08 24.00 10.76
CA HIS A 171 23.40 24.86 11.71
C HIS A 171 23.68 26.31 11.35
N CYS A 172 22.65 27.15 11.33
CA CYS A 172 22.84 28.58 11.19
C CYS A 172 23.39 29.15 12.52
N THR A 173 24.36 30.04 12.46
CA THR A 173 24.91 30.70 13.66
C THR A 173 24.01 31.80 14.21
N GLY A 174 23.12 32.36 13.37
CA GLY A 174 22.17 33.42 13.76
C GLY A 174 20.76 32.94 14.11
N CYS A 175 20.42 31.66 13.87
CA CYS A 175 19.12 31.10 14.24
C CYS A 175 19.19 29.61 14.59
N MET A 176 18.15 29.09 15.25
CA MET A 176 18.10 27.69 15.73
C MET A 176 17.75 26.66 14.63
N TYR A 177 17.58 27.11 13.37
CA TYR A 177 17.20 26.27 12.24
C TYR A 177 18.39 25.52 11.63
N VAL A 178 18.06 24.38 10.98
CA VAL A 178 19.03 23.46 10.39
C VAL A 178 18.73 23.27 8.92
N TYR A 179 19.79 23.15 8.12
CA TYR A 179 19.72 22.95 6.69
C TYR A 179 20.51 21.72 6.25
N CYS A 180 19.98 21.03 5.24
CA CYS A 180 20.71 19.98 4.55
C CYS A 180 21.89 20.58 3.74
N ARG A 181 22.98 19.84 3.53
CA ARG A 181 24.15 20.34 2.76
C ARG A 181 23.80 20.86 1.36
N GLN A 182 22.87 20.18 0.69
CA GLN A 182 22.43 20.57 -0.65
C GLN A 182 21.63 21.88 -0.60
N CYS A 183 20.67 21.95 0.31
CA CYS A 183 19.82 23.10 0.59
C CYS A 183 20.65 24.34 0.93
N TRP A 184 21.65 24.18 1.81
CA TRP A 184 22.54 25.27 2.22
C TRP A 184 23.37 25.82 1.06
N ARG A 185 23.85 24.94 0.18
CA ARG A 185 24.59 25.34 -1.03
C ARG A 185 23.69 26.07 -2.02
N ASP A 186 22.48 25.56 -2.23
CA ASP A 186 21.51 26.15 -3.16
C ASP A 186 21.05 27.53 -2.69
N MET A 187 21.01 27.77 -1.38
CA MET A 187 20.74 29.08 -0.78
C MET A 187 21.94 30.04 -0.76
N LYS A 188 23.05 29.74 -1.46
CA LYS A 188 24.27 30.58 -1.43
C LYS A 188 24.79 30.87 -0.02
N LYS A 189 24.57 29.96 0.93
CA LYS A 189 24.99 30.08 2.34
C LYS A 189 24.36 31.26 3.11
N THR A 190 23.20 31.75 2.70
CA THR A 190 22.44 32.74 3.47
C THR A 190 21.16 32.11 4.02
N CYS A 191 20.84 32.40 5.28
CA CYS A 191 19.62 31.90 5.92
C CYS A 191 18.46 32.86 5.64
N TYR A 192 17.35 32.36 5.09
CA TYR A 192 16.16 33.18 4.81
C TYR A 192 15.52 33.81 6.05
N ASN A 193 15.80 33.29 7.25
CA ASN A 193 15.32 33.87 8.50
C ASN A 193 16.23 35.00 9.02
N CYS A 194 17.54 34.96 8.72
CA CYS A 194 18.52 35.92 9.24
C CYS A 194 18.94 36.98 8.23
N ASP A 195 18.45 36.93 6.99
CA ASP A 195 18.84 37.85 5.92
C ASP A 195 18.26 39.26 6.19
N PRO A 196 19.11 40.26 6.51
CA PRO A 196 18.67 41.58 6.98
C PRO A 196 18.07 42.46 5.88
N VAL A 197 18.27 42.12 4.60
CA VAL A 197 17.74 42.90 3.46
C VAL A 197 16.21 42.88 3.40
N TYR A 198 15.55 41.95 4.12
CA TYR A 198 14.12 41.74 4.03
C TYR A 198 13.32 42.15 5.26
N THR A 199 13.95 42.76 6.27
CA THR A 199 13.25 43.36 7.42
C THR A 199 12.78 44.79 7.11
N SER A 200 13.26 45.41 6.02
CA SER A 200 13.06 46.83 5.72
C SER A 200 12.27 47.15 4.44
N GLU A 201 11.95 46.18 3.58
CA GLU A 201 11.19 46.44 2.33
C GLU A 201 9.66 46.45 2.54
N ASP A 202 9.16 46.06 3.71
CA ASP A 202 7.72 45.94 4.01
C ASP A 202 7.07 47.25 4.55
N THR A 203 7.68 48.43 4.36
CA THR A 203 7.00 49.72 4.65
C THR A 203 6.30 50.36 3.44
N GLN A 204 6.44 49.82 2.21
CA GLN A 204 5.89 50.48 1.02
C GLN A 204 5.25 49.54 -0.01
N THR A 205 4.50 48.50 0.38
CA THR A 205 3.53 47.89 -0.56
C THR A 205 2.41 47.17 0.19
N SER A 206 1.60 47.94 0.90
CA SER A 206 0.26 47.53 1.29
C SER A 206 -0.55 48.80 1.42
N ASP A 207 -1.15 49.20 0.31
CA ASP A 207 -2.42 49.94 0.21
C ASP A 207 -2.55 50.42 -1.23
N THR A 208 -3.23 49.64 -2.07
CA THR A 208 -4.20 50.09 -3.10
C THR A 208 -4.57 48.88 -3.94
N SER A 209 -5.65 48.22 -3.56
CA SER A 209 -6.60 47.66 -4.52
C SER A 209 -7.95 47.56 -3.81
N SER A 210 -8.55 48.73 -3.55
CA SER A 210 -9.98 48.84 -3.33
C SER A 210 -10.69 48.72 -4.67
N SER A 211 -11.57 47.73 -4.72
CA SER A 211 -12.73 47.52 -5.58
C SER A 211 -13.45 48.75 -6.16
N SER A 212 -13.88 48.66 -7.42
CA SER A 212 -15.20 49.07 -7.97
C SER A 212 -15.31 48.62 -9.45
N GLU A 213 -16.30 47.77 -9.79
CA GLU A 213 -17.59 48.07 -10.49
C GLU A 213 -17.44 47.90 -12.03
N GLU A 214 -18.04 46.87 -12.64
CA GLU A 214 -19.40 46.85 -13.25
C GLU A 214 -19.63 47.99 -14.26
N ASP A 215 -19.42 47.67 -15.55
CA ASP A 215 -20.36 47.89 -16.67
C ASP A 215 -19.86 47.16 -17.94
#